data_AF-A0A2D8A7W4-F1
#
_entry.id   AF-A0A2D8A7W4-F1
#
_cell.length_a   1.000
_cell.length_b   1.000
_cell.length_c   1.000
_cell.angle_alpha   90.00
_cell.angle_beta   90.00
_cell.angle_gamma   90.00
#
_symmetry.space_group_name_H-M   'P 1'
#
loop_
_entity.id
_entity.type
_entity.pdbx_description
1 polymer ?
#
loop_
_entity_poly.entity_id
_entity_poly.type
_entity_poly.pdbx_seq_one_letter_code
_entity_poly.pdbx_strand_id
1 'polypeptide(L)'
;MANSSRILELTILEREYRINCPEGAEEKLREAARYLNDKMAEIKNAGAATGKVLGTDRIAVIAALNIANQLHELQAEQAETRTSLATIDALVDEALEQDMQLEL
;
A
#
# COMPACT_ATOMS: atom_id res chain seq x y z
N MET A 1 7.04 -26.53 -16.21
CA MET A 1 7.69 -25.78 -15.11
C MET A 1 6.74 -25.80 -13.94
N ALA A 2 7.00 -26.64 -12.92
CA ALA A 2 6.12 -26.75 -11.76
C ALA A 2 6.40 -25.56 -10.84
N ASN A 3 5.42 -24.70 -10.64
CA ASN A 3 5.51 -23.60 -9.69
C ASN A 3 5.43 -24.21 -8.28
N SER A 4 6.58 -24.42 -7.64
CA SER A 4 6.67 -25.08 -6.33
C SER A 4 6.15 -24.15 -5.24
N SER A 5 4.83 -24.16 -5.04
CA SER A 5 4.15 -23.33 -4.07
C SER A 5 4.24 -24.00 -2.69
N ARG A 6 4.89 -23.37 -1.71
CA ARG A 6 5.01 -23.90 -0.34
C ARG A 6 4.01 -23.23 0.58
N ILE A 7 3.62 -23.91 1.65
CA ILE A 7 2.81 -23.29 2.70
C ILE A 7 3.70 -22.42 3.59
N LEU A 8 3.31 -21.17 3.78
CA LEU A 8 3.91 -20.24 4.71
C LEU A 8 2.98 -20.04 5.91
N GLU A 9 3.53 -20.26 7.10
CA GLU A 9 2.84 -20.02 8.37
C GLU A 9 3.14 -18.60 8.87
N LEU A 10 2.08 -17.87 9.22
CA LEU A 10 2.12 -16.49 9.68
C LEU A 10 1.21 -16.30 10.89
N THR A 11 1.58 -15.41 11.79
CA THR A 11 0.75 -15.02 12.92
C THR A 11 0.29 -13.58 12.74
N ILE A 12 -1.02 -13.36 12.78
CA ILE A 12 -1.65 -12.04 12.61
C ILE A 12 -2.68 -11.87 13.71
N LEU A 13 -2.50 -10.85 14.55
CA LEU A 13 -3.34 -10.57 15.73
C LEU A 13 -3.55 -11.82 16.60
N GLU A 14 -2.44 -12.48 16.98
CA GLU A 14 -2.39 -13.68 17.83
C GLU A 14 -3.03 -14.94 17.21
N ARG A 15 -3.38 -14.92 15.91
CA ARG A 15 -3.96 -16.06 15.18
C ARG A 15 -3.01 -16.57 14.11
N GLU A 16 -2.90 -17.88 14.00
CA GLU A 16 -2.07 -18.54 12.99
C GLU A 16 -2.82 -18.70 11.67
N TYR A 17 -2.13 -18.41 10.56
CA TYR A 17 -2.62 -18.52 9.19
C TYR A 17 -1.63 -19.32 8.35
N ARG A 18 -2.17 -20.17 7.48
CA ARG A 18 -1.44 -20.92 6.47
C ARG A 18 -1.79 -20.35 5.11
N ILE A 19 -0.82 -19.72 4.45
CA ILE A 19 -1.01 -19.15 3.12
C ILE A 19 -0.13 -19.85 2.10
N ASN A 20 -0.60 -19.89 0.86
CA ASN A 20 0.23 -20.38 -0.23
C ASN A 20 1.28 -19.32 -0.58
N CYS A 21 2.55 -19.70 -0.54
CA CYS A 21 3.70 -18.85 -0.84
C CYS A 21 4.37 -19.32 -2.13
N PRO A 22 4.22 -18.56 -3.23
CA PRO A 22 5.03 -18.73 -4.43
C PRO A 22 6.53 -18.60 -4.12
N GLU A 23 7.35 -19.16 -5.00
CA GLU A 23 8.81 -19.02 -4.91
C GLU A 23 9.21 -17.53 -4.95
N GLY A 24 10.12 -17.12 -4.07
CA GLY A 24 10.58 -15.73 -3.96
C GLY A 24 9.60 -14.73 -3.33
N ALA A 25 8.38 -15.12 -2.97
CA ALA A 25 7.37 -14.22 -2.39
C ALA A 25 7.36 -14.17 -0.86
N GLU A 26 8.15 -15.01 -0.17
CA GLU A 26 8.07 -15.16 1.29
C GLU A 26 8.25 -13.84 2.04
N GLU A 27 9.31 -13.08 1.75
CA GLU A 27 9.57 -11.84 2.49
C GLU A 27 8.47 -10.81 2.29
N LYS A 28 7.98 -10.65 1.05
CA LYS A 28 6.87 -9.74 0.74
C LYS A 28 5.58 -10.14 1.50
N LEU A 29 5.29 -11.44 1.59
CA LEU A 29 4.14 -11.94 2.34
C LEU A 29 4.31 -11.75 3.85
N ARG A 30 5.52 -11.95 4.39
CA ARG A 30 5.82 -11.66 5.81
C ARG A 30 5.69 -10.17 6.12
N GLU A 31 6.18 -9.31 5.24
CA GLU A 31 6.06 -7.86 5.37
C GLU A 31 4.59 -7.43 5.34
N ALA A 32 3.81 -7.91 4.38
CA ALA A 32 2.37 -7.65 4.29
C ALA A 32 1.63 -8.12 5.56
N ALA A 33 2.00 -9.28 6.11
CA ALA A 33 1.42 -9.81 7.34
C ALA A 33 1.76 -8.97 8.57
N ARG A 34 3.01 -8.49 8.69
CA ARG A 34 3.42 -7.55 9.75
C ARG A 34 2.60 -6.26 9.66
N TYR A 35 2.52 -5.68 8.47
CA TYR A 35 1.76 -4.45 8.25
C TYR A 35 0.25 -4.61 8.58
N LEU A 36 -0.36 -5.73 8.15
CA LEU A 36 -1.74 -6.05 8.52
C LEU A 36 -1.91 -6.22 10.03
N ASN A 37 -0.99 -6.93 10.69
CA ASN A 37 -1.00 -7.11 12.13
C ASN A 37 -1.00 -5.77 12.87
N ASP A 38 -0.13 -4.85 12.47
CA ASP A 38 0.01 -3.55 13.11
C ASP A 38 -1.27 -2.71 12.93
N LYS A 39 -1.86 -2.71 11.73
CA LYS A 39 -3.14 -2.03 11.49
C LYS A 39 -4.29 -2.62 12.29
N MET A 40 -4.36 -3.95 12.41
CA MET A 40 -5.37 -4.61 13.24
C MET A 40 -5.17 -4.29 14.74
N ALA A 41 -3.92 -4.23 15.22
CA ALA A 41 -3.59 -3.89 16.59
C ALA A 41 -3.96 -2.43 16.92
N GLU A 42 -3.68 -1.49 16.00
CA GLU A 42 -4.08 -0.09 16.10
C GLU A 42 -5.60 0.06 16.32
N ILE A 43 -6.39 -0.63 15.50
CA ILE A 43 -7.87 -0.62 15.59
C ILE A 43 -8.36 -1.28 16.89
N LYS A 44 -7.76 -2.40 17.30
CA LYS A 44 -8.07 -3.08 18.58
C LYS A 44 -7.86 -2.13 19.76
N ASN A 45 -6.72 -1.42 19.78
CA ASN A 45 -6.34 -0.52 20.86
C ASN A 45 -7.24 0.73 20.90
N ALA A 46 -7.56 1.32 19.75
CA ALA A 46 -8.47 2.46 19.65
C ALA A 46 -9.90 2.11 20.13
N GLY A 47 -10.39 0.92 19.78
CA GLY A 47 -11.67 0.40 20.26
C GLY A 47 -11.67 0.20 21.78
N ALA A 48 -10.61 -0.40 22.33
CA ALA A 48 -10.50 -0.62 23.77
C ALA A 48 -10.47 0.70 24.57
N ALA A 49 -9.73 1.72 24.09
CA ALA A 49 -9.66 3.04 24.73
C ALA A 49 -11.01 3.77 24.77
N THR A 50 -11.89 3.50 23.81
CA THR A 50 -13.25 4.10 23.73
C THR A 50 -14.32 3.23 24.40
N GLY A 51 -13.93 2.14 25.07
CA GLY A 51 -14.84 1.19 25.70
C GLY A 51 -15.60 0.28 24.73
N LYS A 52 -15.26 0.30 23.44
CA LYS A 52 -15.89 -0.50 22.38
C LYS A 52 -14.98 -1.63 21.93
N VAL A 53 -15.11 -2.78 22.58
CA VAL A 53 -14.40 -4.00 22.18
C VAL A 53 -14.98 -4.53 20.86
N LEU A 54 -14.17 -4.52 19.81
CA LEU A 54 -14.53 -5.07 18.50
C LEU A 54 -14.04 -6.51 18.40
N GLY A 55 -14.84 -7.39 17.79
CA GLY A 55 -14.39 -8.75 17.44
C GLY A 55 -13.33 -8.74 16.34
N THR A 56 -12.48 -9.76 16.31
CA THR A 56 -11.36 -9.89 15.37
C THR A 56 -11.79 -9.78 13.90
N ASP A 57 -12.91 -10.38 13.52
CA ASP A 57 -13.39 -10.35 12.12
C ASP A 57 -13.72 -8.92 11.68
N ARG A 58 -14.35 -8.13 12.58
CA ARG A 58 -14.65 -6.73 12.31
C ARG A 58 -13.38 -5.88 12.26
N ILE A 59 -12.41 -6.16 13.13
CA ILE A 59 -11.10 -5.51 13.10
C ILE A 59 -10.40 -5.79 11.76
N ALA A 60 -10.42 -7.04 11.28
CA ALA A 60 -9.83 -7.44 10.01
C ALA A 60 -10.48 -6.71 8.82
N VAL A 61 -11.81 -6.60 8.80
CA VAL A 61 -12.54 -5.87 7.74
C VAL A 61 -12.18 -4.39 7.73
N ILE A 62 -12.13 -3.74 8.91
CA ILE A 62 -11.76 -2.32 9.00
C ILE A 62 -10.29 -2.13 8.56
N ALA A 63 -9.38 -3.01 8.98
CA ALA A 63 -7.98 -2.95 8.57
C ALA A 63 -7.86 -3.09 7.03
N ALA A 64 -8.54 -4.06 6.43
CA ALA A 64 -8.54 -4.27 4.99
C ALA A 64 -9.06 -3.04 4.23
N LEU A 65 -10.16 -2.43 4.70
CA LEU A 65 -10.71 -1.21 4.09
C LEU A 65 -9.74 -0.03 4.20
N ASN A 66 -9.11 0.17 5.36
CA ASN A 66 -8.14 1.26 5.54
C ASN A 66 -6.91 1.08 4.64
N ILE A 67 -6.45 -0.14 4.43
CA ILE A 67 -5.31 -0.45 3.56
C ILE A 67 -5.69 -0.23 2.09
N ALA A 68 -6.88 -0.67 1.67
CA ALA A 68 -7.37 -0.43 0.32
C ALA A 68 -7.53 1.08 0.03
N ASN A 69 -8.01 1.86 0.99
CA ASN A 69 -8.11 3.32 0.86
C ASN A 69 -6.74 3.98 0.70
N GLN A 70 -5.75 3.59 1.52
CA GLN A 70 -4.37 4.09 1.39
C GLN A 70 -3.76 3.80 0.02
N LEU A 71 -4.05 2.62 -0.57
CA LEU A 71 -3.61 2.31 -1.93
C LEU A 71 -4.23 3.27 -2.96
N HIS A 72 -5.52 3.59 -2.83
CA HIS A 72 -6.18 4.53 -3.73
C HIS A 72 -5.65 5.96 -3.58
N GLU A 73 -5.36 6.41 -2.35
CA GLU A 73 -4.73 7.70 -2.07
C GLU A 73 -3.35 7.79 -2.74
N LEU A 74 -2.50 6.78 -2.55
CA LEU A 74 -1.17 6.71 -3.20
C LEU A 74 -1.26 6.71 -4.74
N GLN A 75 -2.26 6.04 -5.31
CA GLN A 75 -2.49 6.05 -6.76
C GLN A 75 -2.91 7.44 -7.26
N ALA A 76 -3.76 8.14 -6.51
CA ALA A 76 -4.17 9.50 -6.84
C ALA A 76 -3.00 10.48 -6.77
N GLU A 77 -2.19 10.41 -5.70
CA GLU A 77 -0.98 11.22 -5.53
C GLU A 77 0.04 10.97 -6.67
N GLN A 78 0.21 9.71 -7.08
CA GLN A 78 1.08 9.38 -8.21
C GLN A 78 0.56 9.98 -9.53
N ALA A 79 -0.76 9.96 -9.76
CA ALA A 79 -1.37 10.55 -10.94
C ALA A 79 -1.21 12.08 -10.98
N GLU A 80 -1.39 12.73 -9.83
CA GLU A 80 -1.15 14.17 -9.68
C GLU A 80 0.32 14.51 -9.94
N THR A 81 1.25 13.77 -9.32
CA THR A 81 2.69 13.94 -9.53
C THR A 81 3.06 13.80 -11.00
N ARG A 82 2.50 12.80 -11.70
CA ARG A 82 2.73 12.60 -13.14
C ARG A 82 2.21 13.76 -13.98
N THR A 83 1.07 14.33 -13.59
CA THR A 83 0.48 15.50 -14.27
C THR A 83 1.38 16.72 -14.08
N SER A 84 1.84 16.96 -12.85
CA SER A 84 2.77 18.05 -12.54
C SER A 84 4.08 17.93 -13.32
N LEU A 85 4.64 16.72 -13.43
CA LEU A 85 5.83 16.46 -14.24
C LEU A 85 5.60 16.79 -15.73
N ALA A 86 4.47 16.38 -16.30
CA ALA A 86 4.14 16.69 -17.69
C ALA A 86 3.97 18.20 -17.94
N THR A 87 3.41 18.93 -16.98
CA THR A 87 3.32 20.40 -17.05
C THR A 87 4.70 21.04 -17.03
N ILE A 88 5.60 20.58 -16.15
CA ILE A 88 6.97 21.10 -16.07
C ILE A 88 7.72 20.82 -17.39
N ASP A 89 7.59 19.62 -17.95
CA ASP A 89 8.19 19.23 -19.22
C ASP A 89 7.75 20.18 -20.35
N ALA A 90 6.44 20.43 -20.48
CA ALA A 90 5.90 21.36 -21.47
C ALA A 90 6.40 22.80 -21.30
N LEU A 91 6.55 23.27 -20.05
CA LEU A 91 7.09 24.61 -19.78
C LEU A 91 8.58 24.72 -20.14
N VAL A 92 9.35 23.65 -19.94
CA VAL A 92 10.76 23.60 -20.32
C VAL A 92 10.89 23.63 -21.85
N ASP A 93 10.09 22.83 -22.56
CA ASP A 93 10.07 22.82 -24.02
C ASP A 93 9.70 24.22 -24.58
N GLU A 94 8.67 24.86 -24.04
CA GLU A 94 8.27 26.21 -24.44
C GLU A 94 9.37 27.26 -24.18
N ALA A 95 10.03 27.20 -23.02
CA ALA A 95 11.12 28.13 -22.70
C ALA A 95 12.33 27.97 -23.63
N LEU A 96 12.67 26.72 -23.99
CA LEU A 96 13.76 26.43 -24.93
C LEU A 96 13.42 26.92 -26.35
N GLU A 97 12.17 26.78 -26.79
CA GLU A 97 11.72 27.32 -28.08
C GLU A 97 11.78 28.85 -28.12
N GLN A 98 11.40 29.52 -27.04
CA GLN A 98 11.46 30.99 -26.94
C GLN A 98 12.91 31.50 -26.99
N ASP A 99 13.85 30.83 -26.33
CA ASP A 99 15.27 31.19 -26.34
C ASP A 99 15.87 31.09 -27.75
N MET A 100 15.56 30.01 -28.49
CA MET A 100 16.00 29.86 -29.88
C MET A 100 15.41 30.91 -30.83
N GLN A 101 14.22 31.43 -30.54
CA GLN A 101 13.61 32.51 -31.34
C GLN A 101 14.27 33.87 -31.11
N LEU A 102 14.93 34.08 -29.97
CA LEU A 102 15.61 35.33 -29.63
C LEU A 102 17.03 35.43 -30.22
N GLU A 103 17.63 34.31 -30.63
CA GLU A 103 18.97 34.27 -31.24
C GLU A 103 18.98 34.48 -32.78
N LEU A 104 17.81 34.61 -33.42
CA LEU A 104 17.65 34.92 -34.86
C LEU A 104 17.31 36.39 -35.10
#